data_AF-A0AAV4AIA5-F1
#
_entry.id   AF-A0AAV4AIA5-F1
#
_cell.length_a   1.000
_cell.length_b   1.000
_cell.length_c   1.000
_cell.angle_alpha   90.00
_cell.angle_beta   90.00
_cell.angle_gamma   90.00
#
_symmetry.space_group_name_H-M   'P 1'
#
loop_
_entity.id
_entity.type
_entity.pdbx_description
1 polymer ?
#
loop_
_entity_poly.entity_id
_entity_poly.type
_entity_poly.pdbx_seq_one_letter_code
_entity_poly.pdbx_strand_id
1 'polypeptide(L)'
;MRGINIYPGLNQGLLKALGQKINSLPSGSEVCSLVFDEISLKEGVTYNVERDEIEGLEDFGVLGKPKLLANHANVFMVRGLKVNWKQPVGYVLSSGPIDSIVLKQLLFDCLDKLHEIGLNVKCVIADQGSNNQKLFSKLLHIDKDRPYFMYNSRKYFVLYDPPHLIKNIRNNLQSSGFTVDGNNILWQNIVDFYELDIQSNLRLAPKLTKNHIYLPPFSKLRVKYATQVLYHSVAAGLSFVGTLKNDPNLIATANFIDRFDKLFNVFNSGTCHFKQPMAHAFSNNSGHVSFLNETMEWGEGTGESEPAVRSAGFFLRGFSSYHKRPGVTEGLKA
;
A
#
# COMPACT_ATOMS: atom_id res chain seq x y z
N MET A 1 -29.62 12.48 -6.07
CA MET A 1 -29.59 11.62 -4.87
C MET A 1 -30.10 12.41 -3.66
N ARG A 2 -31.39 12.76 -3.62
CA ARG A 2 -32.05 13.26 -2.40
C ARG A 2 -32.88 12.08 -1.86
N GLY A 3 -32.68 11.68 -0.61
CA GLY A 3 -33.42 10.59 0.02
C GLY A 3 -32.62 9.34 0.45
N ILE A 4 -31.28 9.36 0.39
CA ILE A 4 -30.46 8.31 1.00
C ILE A 4 -29.61 8.95 2.08
N ASN A 5 -29.98 8.68 3.33
CA ASN A 5 -29.20 9.12 4.48
C ASN A 5 -28.07 8.12 4.73
N ILE A 6 -26.84 8.62 4.78
CA ILE A 6 -25.64 7.83 5.04
C ILE A 6 -25.05 8.32 6.35
N TYR A 7 -24.86 7.37 7.28
CA TYR A 7 -24.35 7.63 8.63
C TYR A 7 -23.17 6.70 8.92
N PRO A 8 -22.41 6.97 9.99
CA PRO A 8 -21.31 6.10 10.39
C PRO A 8 -21.76 4.65 10.60
N GLY A 9 -20.84 3.73 10.34
CA GLY A 9 -21.07 2.31 10.18
C GLY A 9 -21.23 1.89 8.70
N LEU A 10 -21.71 0.66 8.52
CA LEU A 10 -21.97 0.05 7.22
C LEU A 10 -23.44 0.21 6.85
N ASN A 11 -23.73 0.91 5.76
CA ASN A 11 -25.10 1.17 5.33
C ASN A 11 -25.70 -0.06 4.63
N GLN A 12 -26.67 -0.72 5.26
CA GLN A 12 -27.29 -1.93 4.72
C GLN A 12 -28.01 -1.70 3.38
N GLY A 13 -28.66 -0.54 3.20
CA GLY A 13 -29.33 -0.21 1.94
C GLY A 13 -28.33 -0.10 0.79
N LEU A 14 -27.20 0.56 1.04
CA LEU A 14 -26.08 0.68 0.11
C LEU A 14 -25.48 -0.70 -0.23
N LEU A 15 -25.27 -1.54 0.78
CA LEU A 15 -24.73 -2.89 0.61
C LEU A 15 -25.66 -3.79 -0.21
N LYS A 16 -26.98 -3.75 0.05
CA LYS A 16 -27.98 -4.49 -0.75
C LYS A 16 -27.99 -4.03 -2.19
N ALA A 17 -27.97 -2.72 -2.44
CA ALA A 17 -27.90 -2.16 -3.80
C ALA A 17 -26.60 -2.57 -4.50
N LEU A 18 -25.47 -2.59 -3.78
CA LEU A 18 -24.20 -3.09 -4.30
C LEU A 18 -24.30 -4.57 -4.68
N GLY A 19 -24.83 -5.43 -3.82
CA GLY A 19 -25.03 -6.85 -4.14
C GLY A 19 -25.86 -7.08 -5.40
N GLN A 20 -26.98 -6.37 -5.54
CA GLN A 20 -27.81 -6.40 -6.76
C GLN A 20 -27.02 -5.94 -7.99
N LYS A 21 -26.23 -4.87 -7.86
CA LYS A 21 -25.41 -4.36 -8.97
C LYS A 21 -24.36 -5.38 -9.39
N ILE A 22 -23.68 -6.03 -8.45
CA ILE A 22 -22.65 -7.04 -8.73
C ILE A 22 -23.25 -8.25 -9.45
N ASN A 23 -24.44 -8.69 -9.04
CA ASN A 23 -25.17 -9.78 -9.71
C ASN A 23 -25.57 -9.45 -11.15
N SER A 24 -25.67 -8.16 -11.50
CA SER A 24 -25.93 -7.71 -12.88
C SER A 24 -24.67 -7.59 -13.75
N LEU A 25 -23.48 -7.70 -13.15
CA LEU A 25 -22.20 -7.58 -13.85
C LEU A 25 -21.70 -8.96 -14.32
N PRO A 26 -20.70 -9.00 -15.23
CA PRO A 26 -20.12 -10.27 -15.68
C PRO A 26 -19.57 -11.11 -14.53
N SER A 27 -19.57 -12.44 -14.71
CA SER A 27 -19.01 -13.39 -13.77
C SER A 27 -17.56 -13.04 -13.39
N GLY A 28 -17.24 -13.15 -12.10
CA GLY A 28 -15.95 -12.73 -11.55
C GLY A 28 -15.96 -11.29 -11.01
N SER A 29 -17.03 -10.52 -11.21
CA SER A 29 -17.17 -9.17 -10.63
C SER A 29 -17.27 -9.19 -9.11
N GLU A 30 -17.67 -10.31 -8.52
CA GLU A 30 -17.75 -10.52 -7.08
C GLU A 30 -16.37 -10.63 -6.42
N VAL A 31 -15.32 -10.94 -7.19
CA VAL A 31 -13.95 -11.07 -6.68
C VAL A 31 -13.36 -9.68 -6.47
N CYS A 32 -13.11 -9.33 -5.21
CA CYS A 32 -12.70 -7.98 -4.82
C CYS A 32 -11.62 -7.95 -3.74
N SER A 33 -11.06 -6.77 -3.52
CA SER A 33 -10.24 -6.42 -2.37
C SER A 33 -11.00 -5.45 -1.46
N LEU A 34 -10.75 -5.56 -0.16
CA LEU A 34 -11.19 -4.58 0.83
C LEU A 34 -10.02 -3.64 1.13
N VAL A 35 -10.23 -2.34 0.99
CA VAL A 35 -9.25 -1.30 1.28
C VAL A 35 -9.81 -0.44 2.41
N PHE A 36 -8.99 -0.09 3.38
CA PHE A 36 -9.37 0.91 4.37
C PHE A 36 -8.22 1.86 4.68
N ASP A 37 -8.58 3.11 4.96
CA ASP A 37 -7.64 4.16 5.30
C ASP A 37 -8.31 5.22 6.20
N GLU A 38 -7.48 5.94 6.94
CA GLU A 38 -7.89 6.98 7.87
C GLU A 38 -7.74 8.37 7.25
N ILE A 39 -8.72 9.24 7.52
CA ILE A 39 -8.79 10.60 7.03
C ILE A 39 -8.93 11.54 8.22
N SER A 40 -8.03 12.50 8.36
CA SER A 40 -8.17 13.57 9.36
C SER A 40 -9.32 14.51 9.00
N LEU A 41 -10.14 14.83 9.99
CA LEU A 41 -11.29 15.72 9.91
C LEU A 41 -11.03 16.99 10.71
N LYS A 42 -11.72 18.07 10.33
CA LYS A 42 -11.85 19.23 11.20
C LYS A 42 -12.89 18.93 12.26
N GLU A 43 -12.52 19.11 13.52
CA GLU A 43 -13.46 19.00 14.65
C GLU A 43 -14.58 20.04 14.51
N GLY A 44 -15.80 19.59 14.78
CA GLY A 44 -16.99 20.42 14.72
C GLY A 44 -18.20 19.63 15.15
N VAL A 45 -19.15 20.30 15.79
CA VAL A 45 -20.36 19.68 16.31
C VAL A 45 -21.57 20.38 15.72
N THR A 46 -22.53 19.60 15.22
CA THR A 46 -23.79 20.10 14.66
C THR A 46 -24.94 19.26 15.16
N TYR A 47 -26.09 19.89 15.42
CA TYR A 47 -27.30 19.18 15.80
C TYR A 47 -28.09 18.78 14.54
N ASN A 48 -28.29 17.47 14.36
CA ASN A 48 -29.11 16.93 13.28
C ASN A 48 -30.56 16.81 13.74
N VAL A 49 -31.40 17.71 13.25
CA VAL A 49 -32.83 17.78 13.58
C VAL A 49 -33.59 16.53 13.12
N GLU A 50 -33.21 15.93 11.99
CA GLU A 50 -33.89 14.74 11.45
C GLU A 50 -33.69 13.51 12.34
N ARG A 51 -32.53 13.40 13.00
CA ARG A 51 -32.19 12.28 13.88
C ARG A 51 -32.39 12.57 15.37
N ASP A 52 -32.63 13.83 15.72
CA ASP A 52 -32.56 14.30 17.10
C ASP A 52 -31.23 13.88 17.78
N GLU A 53 -30.12 14.09 17.07
CA GLU A 53 -28.78 13.66 17.51
C GLU A 53 -27.73 14.74 17.29
N ILE A 54 -26.70 14.73 18.14
CA ILE A 54 -25.51 15.55 17.97
C ILE A 54 -24.51 14.80 17.07
N GLU A 55 -24.17 15.41 15.94
CA GLU A 55 -23.14 14.93 15.00
C GLU A 55 -21.78 15.58 15.30
N GLY A 56 -20.69 14.91 14.90
CA GLY A 56 -19.32 15.37 15.17
C GLY A 56 -18.66 14.68 16.36
N LEU A 57 -19.32 13.69 16.95
CA LEU A 57 -18.77 12.82 17.99
C LEU A 57 -18.29 11.49 17.40
N GLU A 58 -17.54 10.73 18.18
CA GLU A 58 -17.16 9.35 17.83
C GLU A 58 -18.39 8.49 17.56
N ASP A 59 -18.30 7.69 16.50
CA ASP A 59 -19.36 6.80 16.08
C ASP A 59 -18.73 5.61 15.34
N PHE A 60 -18.61 4.49 16.06
CA PHE A 60 -18.14 3.22 15.54
C PHE A 60 -19.28 2.36 14.98
N GLY A 61 -20.43 2.98 14.69
CA GLY A 61 -21.62 2.31 14.20
C GLY A 61 -22.14 1.30 15.24
N VAL A 62 -22.11 0.01 14.87
CA VAL A 62 -22.62 -1.08 15.72
C VAL A 62 -21.84 -1.28 17.02
N LEU A 63 -20.60 -0.79 17.09
CA LEU A 63 -19.76 -0.91 18.29
C LEU A 63 -20.01 0.20 19.32
N GLY A 64 -20.84 1.20 18.97
CA GLY A 64 -21.27 2.25 19.88
C GLY A 64 -20.68 3.63 19.57
N LYS A 65 -21.16 4.61 20.34
CA LYS A 65 -20.87 6.04 20.18
C LYS A 65 -20.27 6.62 21.46
N PRO A 66 -18.94 6.55 21.65
CA PRO A 66 -18.32 7.29 22.73
C PRO A 66 -18.51 8.79 22.53
N LYS A 67 -18.43 9.58 23.61
CA LYS A 67 -18.79 11.00 23.59
C LYS A 67 -17.59 11.94 23.42
N LEU A 68 -16.58 11.52 22.66
CA LEU A 68 -15.43 12.37 22.31
C LEU A 68 -15.66 13.06 20.97
N LEU A 69 -15.02 14.22 20.78
CA LEU A 69 -15.04 14.91 19.49
C LEU A 69 -14.29 14.09 18.45
N ALA A 70 -14.96 13.80 17.34
CA ALA A 70 -14.36 13.09 16.23
C ALA A 70 -13.46 14.05 15.42
N ASN A 71 -12.24 13.59 15.15
CA ASN A 71 -11.27 14.29 14.30
C ASN A 71 -10.62 13.37 13.28
N HIS A 72 -11.04 12.10 13.20
CA HIS A 72 -10.66 11.15 12.18
C HIS A 72 -11.89 10.39 11.66
N ALA A 73 -11.84 9.99 10.39
CA ALA A 73 -12.76 9.04 9.79
C ALA A 73 -11.96 7.86 9.21
N ASN A 74 -12.33 6.63 9.56
CA ASN A 74 -11.78 5.45 8.89
C ASN A 74 -12.81 4.93 7.88
N VAL A 75 -12.42 4.88 6.60
CA VAL A 75 -13.32 4.55 5.49
C VAL A 75 -13.00 3.15 4.98
N PHE A 76 -14.02 2.33 4.80
CA PHE A 76 -13.92 1.02 4.16
C PHE A 76 -14.43 1.11 2.72
N MET A 77 -13.63 0.64 1.77
CA MET A 77 -13.94 0.65 0.34
C MET A 77 -13.64 -0.71 -0.27
N VAL A 78 -14.54 -1.20 -1.11
CA VAL A 78 -14.30 -2.38 -1.92
C VAL A 78 -13.87 -2.00 -3.33
N ARG A 79 -12.98 -2.81 -3.91
CA ARG A 79 -12.44 -2.64 -5.26
C ARG A 79 -12.48 -3.98 -5.99
N GLY A 80 -13.12 -4.02 -7.15
CA GLY A 80 -13.13 -5.21 -8.00
C GLY A 80 -11.72 -5.55 -8.51
N LEU A 81 -11.35 -6.83 -8.48
CA LEU A 81 -10.03 -7.31 -8.93
C LEU A 81 -10.05 -7.69 -10.42
N LYS A 82 -11.11 -8.37 -10.87
CA LYS A 82 -11.27 -8.77 -12.28
C LYS A 82 -11.94 -7.69 -13.13
N VAL A 83 -12.90 -6.97 -12.56
CA VAL A 83 -13.70 -5.95 -13.23
C VAL A 83 -13.48 -4.60 -12.55
N ASN A 84 -13.33 -3.55 -13.36
CA ASN A 84 -13.06 -2.20 -12.86
C ASN A 84 -14.31 -1.55 -12.24
N TRP A 85 -14.51 -1.77 -10.94
CA TRP A 85 -15.52 -1.07 -10.13
C TRP A 85 -14.96 -0.80 -8.74
N LYS A 86 -15.48 0.21 -8.04
CA LYS A 86 -15.11 0.51 -6.65
C LYS A 86 -16.27 1.21 -5.94
N GLN A 87 -16.41 0.97 -4.65
CA GLN A 87 -17.47 1.58 -3.85
C GLN A 87 -17.06 1.66 -2.38
N PRO A 88 -17.10 2.86 -1.76
CA PRO A 88 -17.09 2.98 -0.31
C PRO A 88 -18.30 2.25 0.27
N VAL A 89 -18.09 1.39 1.27
CA VAL A 89 -19.14 0.56 1.88
C VAL A 89 -19.56 1.06 3.26
N GLY A 90 -18.71 1.85 3.89
CA GLY A 90 -19.02 2.57 5.11
C GLY A 90 -17.81 3.29 5.67
N TYR A 91 -18.03 4.01 6.75
CA TYR A 91 -17.00 4.73 7.47
C TYR A 91 -17.34 4.78 8.95
N VAL A 92 -16.36 4.99 9.80
CA VAL A 92 -16.56 5.24 11.24
C VAL A 92 -15.85 6.52 11.63
N LEU A 93 -16.29 7.14 12.73
CA LEU A 93 -15.72 8.38 13.27
C LEU A 93 -15.01 8.10 14.58
N SER A 94 -13.80 8.63 14.73
CA SER A 94 -12.96 8.44 15.92
C SER A 94 -12.27 9.73 16.36
N SER A 95 -11.90 9.76 17.64
CA SER A 95 -11.06 10.76 18.26
C SER A 95 -9.63 10.22 18.30
N GLY A 96 -8.85 10.64 17.32
CA GLY A 96 -7.53 10.09 17.03
C GLY A 96 -7.56 8.76 16.28
N PRO A 97 -6.39 8.12 16.14
CA PRO A 97 -6.25 6.84 15.47
C PRO A 97 -7.03 5.72 16.16
N ILE A 98 -7.79 4.93 15.38
CA ILE A 98 -8.61 3.82 15.92
C ILE A 98 -7.73 2.74 16.56
N ASP A 99 -8.08 2.29 17.77
CA ASP A 99 -7.36 1.18 18.41
C ASP A 99 -7.50 -0.11 17.59
N SER A 100 -6.38 -0.84 17.50
CA SER A 100 -6.26 -2.10 16.76
C SER A 100 -7.34 -3.16 17.09
N ILE A 101 -7.86 -3.21 18.32
CA ILE A 101 -8.90 -4.17 18.73
C ILE A 101 -10.24 -3.78 18.12
N VAL A 102 -10.61 -2.50 18.22
CA VAL A 102 -11.82 -1.95 17.60
C VAL A 102 -11.75 -2.10 16.08
N LEU A 103 -10.59 -1.78 15.48
CA LEU A 103 -10.38 -1.93 14.05
C LEU A 103 -10.52 -3.39 13.59
N LYS A 104 -10.06 -4.36 14.38
CA LYS A 104 -10.27 -5.79 14.10
C LYS A 104 -11.76 -6.15 14.05
N GLN A 105 -12.54 -5.66 15.00
CA GLN A 105 -13.98 -5.90 15.07
C GLN A 105 -14.70 -5.30 13.87
N LEU A 106 -14.38 -4.05 13.50
CA LEU A 106 -14.92 -3.38 12.33
C LEU A 106 -14.54 -4.10 11.02
N LEU A 107 -13.30 -4.56 10.90
CA LEU A 107 -12.84 -5.34 9.74
C LEU A 107 -13.67 -6.63 9.59
N PHE A 108 -13.87 -7.37 10.68
CA PHE A 108 -14.62 -8.63 10.64
C PHE A 108 -16.12 -8.41 10.36
N ASP A 109 -16.75 -7.41 10.99
CA ASP A 109 -18.14 -7.01 10.67
C ASP A 109 -18.29 -6.61 9.20
N CYS A 110 -17.30 -5.90 8.64
CA CYS A 110 -17.26 -5.57 7.22
C CYS A 110 -17.16 -6.82 6.33
N LEU A 111 -16.24 -7.75 6.65
CA LEU A 111 -16.08 -8.98 5.88
C LEU A 111 -17.34 -9.85 5.88
N ASP A 112 -18.02 -9.97 7.02
CA ASP A 112 -19.27 -10.72 7.14
C ASP A 112 -20.37 -10.11 6.27
N LYS A 113 -20.60 -8.79 6.38
CA LYS A 113 -21.63 -8.10 5.58
C LYS A 113 -21.33 -8.11 4.08
N LEU A 114 -20.07 -8.02 3.69
CA LEU A 114 -19.69 -8.15 2.27
C LEU A 114 -19.95 -9.57 1.76
N HIS A 115 -19.68 -10.58 2.58
CA HIS A 115 -19.96 -11.96 2.23
C HIS A 115 -21.48 -12.22 2.10
N GLU A 116 -22.31 -11.66 3.00
CA GLU A 116 -23.77 -11.78 2.94
C GLU A 116 -24.37 -11.29 1.61
N ILE A 117 -23.78 -10.26 0.99
CA ILE A 117 -24.21 -9.73 -0.30
C ILE A 117 -23.57 -10.43 -1.51
N GLY A 118 -22.86 -11.53 -1.28
CA GLY A 118 -22.26 -12.37 -2.33
C GLY A 118 -20.88 -11.93 -2.81
N LEU A 119 -20.20 -11.00 -2.14
CA LEU A 119 -18.83 -10.61 -2.49
C LEU A 119 -17.79 -11.61 -1.98
N ASN A 120 -16.74 -11.79 -2.77
CA ASN A 120 -15.64 -12.70 -2.48
C ASN A 120 -14.34 -11.90 -2.30
N VAL A 121 -14.15 -11.39 -1.08
CA VAL A 121 -12.96 -10.61 -0.72
C VAL A 121 -11.74 -11.53 -0.67
N LYS A 122 -10.70 -11.24 -1.45
CA LYS A 122 -9.45 -12.03 -1.50
C LYS A 122 -8.30 -11.42 -0.72
N CYS A 123 -8.25 -10.09 -0.67
CA CYS A 123 -7.21 -9.38 0.04
C CYS A 123 -7.75 -8.15 0.77
N VAL A 124 -7.07 -7.81 1.86
CA VAL A 124 -7.26 -6.62 2.67
C VAL A 124 -6.03 -5.73 2.51
N ILE A 125 -6.25 -4.46 2.21
CA ILE A 125 -5.20 -3.49 1.93
C ILE A 125 -5.35 -2.30 2.89
N ALA A 126 -4.26 -1.93 3.54
CA ALA A 126 -4.20 -0.76 4.42
C ALA A 126 -2.82 -0.10 4.36
N ASP A 127 -2.69 1.05 4.99
CA ASP A 127 -1.39 1.72 5.15
C ASP A 127 -0.52 1.05 6.23
N GLN A 128 0.69 1.59 6.45
CA GLN A 128 1.61 1.13 7.50
C GLN A 128 1.47 1.90 8.82
N GLY A 129 0.30 2.43 9.15
CA GLY A 129 0.03 3.05 10.45
C GLY A 129 0.31 2.07 11.60
N SER A 130 0.73 2.60 12.76
CA SER A 130 1.10 1.78 13.93
C SER A 130 -0.02 0.83 14.39
N ASN A 131 -1.27 1.29 14.36
CA ASN A 131 -2.44 0.48 14.70
C ASN A 131 -2.71 -0.61 13.66
N ASN A 132 -2.51 -0.33 12.37
CA ASN A 132 -2.63 -1.30 11.28
C ASN A 132 -1.54 -2.39 11.40
N GLN A 133 -0.30 -1.98 11.68
CA GLN A 133 0.79 -2.92 11.96
C GLN A 133 0.48 -3.79 13.18
N LYS A 134 -0.03 -3.21 14.27
CA LYS A 134 -0.43 -3.95 15.49
C LYS A 134 -1.58 -4.93 15.19
N LEU A 135 -2.58 -4.52 14.41
CA LEU A 135 -3.67 -5.38 13.96
C LEU A 135 -3.13 -6.60 13.21
N PHE A 136 -2.34 -6.37 12.17
CA PHE A 136 -1.85 -7.46 11.32
C PHE A 136 -0.86 -8.36 12.06
N SER A 137 0.18 -7.80 12.66
CA SER A 137 1.24 -8.61 13.31
C SER A 137 0.79 -9.26 14.62
N LYS A 138 0.20 -8.49 15.54
CA LYS A 138 -0.08 -8.97 16.91
C LYS A 138 -1.44 -9.62 17.04
N LEU A 139 -2.49 -9.09 16.39
CA LEU A 139 -3.86 -9.56 16.59
C LEU A 139 -4.33 -10.59 15.56
N LEU A 140 -3.72 -10.60 14.37
CA LEU A 140 -4.03 -11.54 13.28
C LEU A 140 -2.88 -12.53 13.00
N HIS A 141 -1.75 -12.37 13.71
CA HIS A 141 -0.57 -13.24 13.61
C HIS A 141 -0.08 -13.37 12.17
N ILE A 142 -0.02 -12.23 11.48
CA ILE A 142 0.48 -12.13 10.13
C ILE A 142 1.98 -11.94 10.20
N ASP A 143 2.69 -12.82 9.51
CA ASP A 143 4.14 -12.80 9.44
C ASP A 143 4.62 -13.07 8.01
N LYS A 144 5.94 -13.24 7.90
CA LYS A 144 6.67 -13.42 6.66
C LYS A 144 6.27 -14.70 5.89
N ASP A 145 5.93 -15.76 6.59
CA ASP A 145 5.58 -17.06 6.02
C ASP A 145 4.06 -17.22 5.90
N ARG A 146 3.32 -16.40 6.66
CA ARG A 146 1.87 -16.36 6.70
C ARG A 146 1.35 -14.92 6.55
N PRO A 147 1.40 -14.32 5.35
CA PRO A 147 0.88 -12.99 5.09
C PRO A 147 -0.65 -13.01 4.82
N TYR A 148 -1.35 -13.87 5.53
CA TYR A 148 -2.79 -14.03 5.45
C TYR A 148 -3.34 -14.40 6.82
N PHE A 149 -4.61 -14.10 7.03
CA PHE A 149 -5.35 -14.61 8.16
C PHE A 149 -6.51 -15.49 7.70
N MET A 150 -6.92 -16.40 8.58
CA MET A 150 -8.11 -17.23 8.38
C MET A 150 -9.25 -16.64 9.21
N TYR A 151 -10.41 -16.48 8.59
CA TYR A 151 -11.62 -16.03 9.27
C TYR A 151 -12.84 -16.68 8.61
N ASN A 152 -13.75 -17.27 9.41
CA ASN A 152 -14.91 -18.02 8.92
C ASN A 152 -14.56 -19.04 7.81
N SER A 153 -13.49 -19.82 8.03
CA SER A 153 -12.93 -20.81 7.09
C SER A 153 -12.47 -20.25 5.74
N ARG A 154 -12.34 -18.92 5.61
CA ARG A 154 -11.85 -18.24 4.42
C ARG A 154 -10.47 -17.65 4.68
N LYS A 155 -9.65 -17.61 3.63
CA LYS A 155 -8.31 -17.02 3.64
C LYS A 155 -8.37 -15.61 3.07
N TYR A 156 -7.81 -14.65 3.81
CA TYR A 156 -7.67 -13.25 3.38
C TYR A 156 -6.20 -12.87 3.38
N PHE A 157 -5.66 -12.53 2.21
CA PHE A 157 -4.30 -12.00 2.10
C PHE A 157 -4.24 -10.56 2.60
N VAL A 158 -3.11 -10.15 3.16
CA VAL A 158 -2.92 -8.78 3.61
C VAL A 158 -1.78 -8.13 2.84
N LEU A 159 -2.03 -6.92 2.35
CA LEU A 159 -1.07 -6.11 1.62
C LEU A 159 -1.01 -4.71 2.23
N TYR A 160 0.19 -4.13 2.23
CA TYR A 160 0.35 -2.71 2.49
C TYR A 160 0.29 -1.91 1.20
N ASP A 161 -0.16 -0.66 1.28
CA ASP A 161 -0.26 0.24 0.12
C ASP A 161 1.12 0.56 -0.50
N PRO A 162 1.39 0.16 -1.77
CA PRO A 162 2.70 0.36 -2.41
C PRO A 162 3.17 1.82 -2.53
N PRO A 163 2.31 2.81 -2.86
CA PRO A 163 2.63 4.24 -2.76
C PRO A 163 3.10 4.70 -1.38
N HIS A 164 2.59 4.14 -0.28
CA HIS A 164 3.08 4.46 1.06
C HIS A 164 4.44 3.84 1.32
N LEU A 165 4.67 2.64 0.82
CA LEU A 165 5.93 1.93 0.97
C LEU A 165 7.08 2.64 0.25
N ILE A 166 6.90 3.05 -1.01
CA ILE A 166 7.94 3.79 -1.75
C ILE A 166 8.28 5.13 -1.06
N LYS A 167 7.29 5.80 -0.44
CA LYS A 167 7.52 7.01 0.37
C LYS A 167 8.38 6.69 1.60
N ASN A 168 8.09 5.60 2.31
CA ASN A 168 8.84 5.20 3.50
C ASN A 168 10.29 4.84 3.15
N ILE A 169 10.53 4.11 2.07
CA ILE A 169 11.89 3.81 1.59
C ILE A 169 12.67 5.09 1.33
N ARG A 170 12.09 6.05 0.60
CA ARG A 170 12.76 7.34 0.35
C ARG A 170 12.99 8.13 1.63
N ASN A 171 12.02 8.16 2.56
CA ASN A 171 12.18 8.89 3.82
C ASN A 171 13.29 8.29 4.69
N ASN A 172 13.39 6.96 4.76
CA ASN A 172 14.45 6.26 5.49
C ASN A 172 15.81 6.47 4.84
N LEU A 173 15.87 6.40 3.51
CA LEU A 173 17.09 6.72 2.76
C LEU A 173 17.59 8.13 3.10
N GLN A 174 16.67 9.09 3.19
CA GLN A 174 16.99 10.47 3.54
C GLN A 174 17.46 10.65 4.98
N SER A 175 16.82 9.97 5.95
CA SER A 175 17.10 10.17 7.37
C SER A 175 18.33 9.41 7.87
N SER A 176 18.50 8.17 7.43
CA SER A 176 19.49 7.24 7.99
C SER A 176 20.33 6.54 6.94
N GLY A 177 19.88 6.48 5.69
CA GLY A 177 20.49 5.59 4.70
C GLY A 177 20.21 4.12 4.98
N PHE A 178 20.93 3.24 4.28
CA PHE A 178 20.90 1.79 4.42
C PHE A 178 22.31 1.21 4.27
N THR A 179 22.53 0.03 4.84
CA THR A 179 23.72 -0.80 4.55
C THR A 179 23.29 -2.07 3.83
N VAL A 180 23.81 -2.31 2.63
CA VAL A 180 23.46 -3.47 1.80
C VAL A 180 24.73 -4.09 1.25
N ASP A 181 24.94 -5.38 1.51
CA ASP A 181 26.11 -6.15 1.06
C ASP A 181 27.45 -5.46 1.40
N GLY A 182 27.53 -4.83 2.58
CA GLY A 182 28.70 -4.09 3.05
C GLY A 182 28.89 -2.69 2.44
N ASN A 183 27.99 -2.25 1.55
CA ASN A 183 28.03 -0.93 0.92
C ASN A 183 27.04 0.02 1.59
N ASN A 184 27.41 1.30 1.67
CA ASN A 184 26.62 2.35 2.27
C ASN A 184 25.77 3.06 1.21
N ILE A 185 24.45 2.95 1.36
CA ILE A 185 23.46 3.59 0.51
C ILE A 185 22.96 4.82 1.26
N LEU A 186 23.56 5.97 0.95
CA LEU A 186 23.30 7.22 1.63
C LEU A 186 22.53 8.19 0.74
N TRP A 187 21.70 9.03 1.35
CA TRP A 187 21.06 10.14 0.64
C TRP A 187 22.06 11.04 -0.07
N GLN A 188 23.25 11.22 0.53
CA GLN A 188 24.32 12.04 -0.02
C GLN A 188 24.74 11.59 -1.42
N ASN A 189 24.71 10.28 -1.70
CA ASN A 189 25.02 9.74 -3.03
C ASN A 189 24.08 10.33 -4.11
N ILE A 190 22.80 10.54 -3.76
CA ILE A 190 21.79 11.14 -4.65
C ILE A 190 21.97 12.66 -4.74
N VAL A 191 22.34 13.32 -3.63
CA VAL A 191 22.64 14.76 -3.59
C VAL A 191 23.82 15.07 -4.51
N ASP A 192 24.94 14.36 -4.34
CA ASP A 192 26.16 14.56 -5.11
C ASP A 192 25.91 14.29 -6.60
N PHE A 193 25.17 13.22 -6.92
CA PHE A 193 24.75 12.93 -8.29
C PHE A 193 23.90 14.06 -8.87
N TYR A 194 22.93 14.57 -8.12
CA TYR A 194 22.09 15.69 -8.57
C TYR A 194 22.92 16.95 -8.84
N GLU A 195 23.86 17.30 -7.95
CA GLU A 195 24.72 18.47 -8.09
C GLU A 195 25.66 18.38 -9.31
N LEU A 196 26.14 17.17 -9.63
CA LEU A 196 26.91 16.90 -10.85
C LEU A 196 26.03 16.94 -12.11
N ASP A 197 24.84 16.35 -12.05
CA ASP A 197 23.90 16.24 -13.18
C ASP A 197 23.42 17.62 -13.65
N ILE A 198 23.14 18.54 -12.72
CA ILE A 198 22.65 19.89 -13.08
C ILE A 198 23.71 20.78 -13.73
N GLN A 199 25.00 20.46 -13.58
CA GLN A 199 26.09 21.16 -14.26
C GLN A 199 26.26 20.70 -15.71
N SER A 200 25.68 19.56 -16.07
CA SER A 200 25.80 18.97 -17.40
C SER A 200 24.77 19.56 -18.37
N ASN A 201 25.22 19.88 -19.59
CA ASN A 201 24.32 20.35 -20.66
C ASN A 201 23.26 19.30 -21.04
N LEU A 202 23.61 18.02 -20.92
CA LEU A 202 22.71 16.89 -21.12
C LEU A 202 22.54 16.14 -19.80
N ARG A 203 21.39 16.37 -19.14
CA ARG A 203 21.07 15.74 -17.86
C ARG A 203 20.70 14.27 -18.04
N LEU A 204 21.28 13.39 -17.23
CA LEU A 204 20.98 11.97 -17.12
C LEU A 204 19.66 11.74 -16.37
N ALA A 205 19.33 12.59 -15.40
CA ALA A 205 18.11 12.50 -14.61
C ALA A 205 17.28 13.82 -14.63
N PRO A 206 16.73 14.23 -15.80
CA PRO A 206 16.11 15.53 -15.97
C PRO A 206 14.87 15.76 -15.09
N LYS A 207 14.20 14.69 -14.65
CA LYS A 207 13.04 14.75 -13.74
C LYS A 207 13.43 15.07 -12.30
N LEU A 208 14.68 14.83 -11.92
CA LEU A 208 15.20 15.13 -10.59
C LEU A 208 15.41 16.65 -10.49
N THR A 209 14.81 17.28 -9.48
CA THR A 209 14.87 18.73 -9.27
C THR A 209 15.21 19.04 -7.83
N LYS A 210 15.57 20.30 -7.54
CA LYS A 210 15.84 20.80 -6.19
C LYS A 210 14.77 20.40 -5.15
N ASN A 211 13.50 20.37 -5.57
CA ASN A 211 12.38 20.01 -4.69
C ASN A 211 12.35 18.53 -4.30
N HIS A 212 13.04 17.66 -5.04
CA HIS A 212 13.21 16.25 -4.69
C HIS A 212 14.28 16.05 -3.62
N ILE A 213 15.32 16.91 -3.64
CA ILE A 213 16.49 16.80 -2.77
C ILE A 213 16.25 17.48 -1.42
N TYR A 214 15.83 18.75 -1.44
CA TYR A 214 15.68 19.58 -0.23
C TYR A 214 14.24 19.68 0.27
N LEU A 215 13.32 18.90 -0.31
CA LEU A 215 11.95 18.65 0.13
C LEU A 215 11.27 19.82 0.88
N PRO A 216 10.53 20.70 0.18
CA PRO A 216 9.76 21.75 0.85
C PRO A 216 8.70 21.19 1.81
N PRO A 217 8.11 21.99 2.71
CA PRO A 217 7.03 21.54 3.58
C PRO A 217 5.94 20.77 2.82
N PHE A 218 5.41 19.71 3.42
CA PHE A 218 4.40 18.79 2.83
C PHE A 218 4.85 17.96 1.61
N SER A 219 6.04 18.19 1.05
CA SER A 219 6.57 17.38 -0.07
C SER A 219 6.91 15.94 0.34
N LYS A 220 7.19 15.71 1.63
CA LYS A 220 7.40 14.36 2.21
C LYS A 220 6.19 13.45 1.99
N LEU A 221 4.97 13.99 1.86
CA LEU A 221 3.75 13.22 1.63
C LEU A 221 3.49 12.93 0.14
N ARG A 222 4.18 13.61 -0.79
CA ARG A 222 3.93 13.48 -2.23
C ARG A 222 4.64 12.27 -2.82
N VAL A 223 3.86 11.26 -3.19
CA VAL A 223 4.32 10.01 -3.84
C VAL A 223 5.12 10.31 -5.12
N LYS A 224 4.76 11.36 -5.87
CA LYS A 224 5.48 11.79 -7.07
C LYS A 224 6.96 12.02 -6.80
N TYR A 225 7.32 12.70 -5.71
CA TYR A 225 8.73 12.97 -5.42
C TYR A 225 9.47 11.71 -5.00
N ALA A 226 8.84 10.83 -4.21
CA ALA A 226 9.45 9.56 -3.83
C ALA A 226 9.73 8.66 -5.05
N THR A 227 8.74 8.50 -5.92
CA THR A 227 8.86 7.69 -7.15
C THR A 227 9.87 8.27 -8.13
N GLN A 228 9.98 9.60 -8.26
CA GLN A 228 10.95 10.23 -9.17
C GLN A 228 12.39 10.20 -8.64
N VAL A 229 12.59 10.22 -7.32
CA VAL A 229 13.91 9.99 -6.71
C VAL A 229 14.35 8.54 -6.90
N LEU A 230 13.43 7.60 -6.68
CA LEU A 230 13.69 6.17 -6.79
C LEU A 230 13.41 5.63 -8.21
N TYR A 231 13.71 6.43 -9.25
CA TYR A 231 13.37 6.11 -10.63
C TYR A 231 14.55 5.55 -11.43
N HIS A 232 14.27 4.72 -12.45
CA HIS A 232 15.30 4.09 -13.28
C HIS A 232 16.35 5.06 -13.86
N SER A 233 15.98 6.30 -14.24
CA SER A 233 16.95 7.25 -14.80
C SER A 233 17.96 7.73 -13.77
N VAL A 234 17.55 7.81 -12.49
CA VAL A 234 18.45 8.15 -11.38
C VAL A 234 19.40 6.98 -11.10
N ALA A 235 18.89 5.74 -11.11
CA ALA A 235 19.72 4.55 -11.02
C ALA A 235 20.76 4.48 -12.14
N ALA A 236 20.35 4.68 -13.39
CA ALA A 236 21.24 4.65 -14.54
C ALA A 236 22.34 5.73 -14.45
N GLY A 237 21.97 6.95 -14.04
CA GLY A 237 22.94 8.03 -13.85
C GLY A 237 23.94 7.76 -12.72
N LEU A 238 23.47 7.26 -11.58
CA LEU A 238 24.33 6.85 -10.47
C LEU A 238 25.27 5.69 -10.85
N SER A 239 24.77 4.71 -11.60
CA SER A 239 25.56 3.59 -12.09
C SER A 239 26.68 4.08 -13.02
N PHE A 240 26.36 4.97 -13.97
CA PHE A 240 27.35 5.56 -14.88
C PHE A 240 28.45 6.31 -14.11
N VAL A 241 28.07 7.21 -13.20
CA VAL A 241 29.04 7.96 -12.39
C VAL A 241 29.85 7.05 -11.47
N GLY A 242 29.21 6.05 -10.86
CA GLY A 242 29.85 5.05 -10.01
C GLY A 242 30.89 4.23 -10.76
N THR A 243 30.59 3.79 -11.98
CA THR A 243 31.57 3.10 -12.84
C THR A 243 32.74 4.00 -13.21
N LEU A 244 32.49 5.26 -13.58
CA LEU A 244 33.57 6.20 -13.92
C LEU A 244 34.49 6.52 -12.74
N LYS A 245 33.92 6.64 -11.53
CA LYS A 245 34.67 6.93 -10.31
C LYS A 245 35.22 5.69 -9.61
N ASN A 246 34.88 4.49 -10.10
CA ASN A 246 35.12 3.22 -9.42
C ASN A 246 34.62 3.22 -7.96
N ASP A 247 33.44 3.80 -7.73
CA ASP A 247 32.83 3.94 -6.41
C ASP A 247 31.76 2.84 -6.19
N PRO A 248 32.03 1.83 -5.34
CA PRO A 248 31.10 0.74 -5.10
C PRO A 248 29.82 1.20 -4.39
N ASN A 249 29.85 2.28 -3.59
CA ASN A 249 28.66 2.79 -2.90
C ASN A 249 27.67 3.43 -3.89
N LEU A 250 28.16 4.13 -4.92
CA LEU A 250 27.31 4.67 -5.98
C LEU A 250 26.67 3.57 -6.81
N ILE A 251 27.42 2.51 -7.13
CA ILE A 251 26.91 1.33 -7.85
C ILE A 251 25.86 0.60 -7.00
N ALA A 252 26.12 0.40 -5.71
CA ALA A 252 25.16 -0.19 -4.78
C ALA A 252 23.88 0.65 -4.65
N THR A 253 24.01 1.98 -4.59
CA THR A 253 22.87 2.92 -4.55
C THR A 253 22.04 2.83 -5.83
N ALA A 254 22.69 2.75 -7.00
CA ALA A 254 22.01 2.55 -8.27
C ALA A 254 21.19 1.25 -8.30
N ASN A 255 21.80 0.14 -7.89
CA ASN A 255 21.13 -1.17 -7.84
C ASN A 255 19.95 -1.18 -6.85
N PHE A 256 20.09 -0.52 -5.71
CA PHE A 256 19.01 -0.35 -4.75
C PHE A 256 17.83 0.43 -5.34
N ILE A 257 18.10 1.57 -5.99
CA ILE A 257 17.07 2.39 -6.63
C ILE A 257 16.36 1.61 -7.74
N ASP A 258 17.10 0.95 -8.63
CA ASP A 258 16.53 0.17 -9.74
C ASP A 258 15.64 -0.96 -9.23
N ARG A 259 16.04 -1.64 -8.15
CA ARG A 259 15.24 -2.69 -7.53
C ARG A 259 13.92 -2.15 -6.98
N PHE A 260 13.93 -1.02 -6.27
CA PHE A 260 12.69 -0.41 -5.77
C PHE A 260 11.81 0.19 -6.87
N ASP A 261 12.38 0.72 -7.95
CA ASP A 261 11.62 1.14 -9.14
C ASP A 261 10.87 -0.06 -9.75
N LYS A 262 11.59 -1.15 -10.00
CA LYS A 262 11.01 -2.39 -10.55
C LYS A 262 9.95 -2.98 -9.63
N LEU A 263 10.18 -3.00 -8.31
CA LEU A 263 9.16 -3.43 -7.36
C LEU A 263 7.90 -2.56 -7.43
N PHE A 264 8.07 -1.24 -7.40
CA PHE A 264 6.93 -0.32 -7.51
C PHE A 264 6.16 -0.53 -8.82
N ASN A 265 6.87 -0.78 -9.92
CA ASN A 265 6.29 -1.09 -11.23
C ASN A 265 5.46 -2.39 -11.21
N VAL A 266 5.93 -3.45 -10.54
CA VAL A 266 5.16 -4.71 -10.37
C VAL A 266 3.80 -4.42 -9.74
N PHE A 267 3.80 -3.67 -8.64
CA PHE A 267 2.59 -3.42 -7.85
C PHE A 267 1.68 -2.32 -8.42
N ASN A 268 2.16 -1.55 -9.39
CA ASN A 268 1.43 -0.45 -10.02
C ASN A 268 1.22 -0.68 -11.53
N SER A 269 1.35 -1.92 -11.99
CA SER A 269 1.11 -2.29 -13.39
C SER A 269 -0.39 -2.26 -13.70
N GLY A 270 -0.77 -1.52 -14.74
CA GLY A 270 -2.17 -1.38 -15.20
C GLY A 270 -2.39 -1.75 -16.66
N THR A 271 -1.34 -2.20 -17.35
CA THR A 271 -1.35 -2.43 -18.80
C THR A 271 -0.66 -3.74 -19.14
N CYS A 272 -1.08 -4.41 -20.22
CA CYS A 272 -0.46 -5.66 -20.67
C CYS A 272 0.95 -5.45 -21.23
N HIS A 273 1.24 -4.25 -21.75
CA HIS A 273 2.52 -3.90 -22.33
C HIS A 273 2.92 -2.50 -21.88
N PHE A 274 4.15 -2.37 -21.38
CA PHE A 274 4.73 -1.09 -21.01
C PHE A 274 6.23 -1.10 -21.29
N LYS A 275 6.78 0.08 -21.60
CA LYS A 275 8.22 0.21 -21.96
C LYS A 275 9.15 0.00 -20.77
N GLN A 276 8.67 0.26 -19.55
CA GLN A 276 9.51 0.10 -18.37
C GLN A 276 9.53 -1.34 -17.86
N PRO A 277 10.68 -1.82 -17.35
CA PRO A 277 10.79 -3.14 -16.75
C PRO A 277 9.74 -3.36 -15.65
N MET A 278 9.13 -4.55 -15.64
CA MET A 278 8.13 -4.99 -14.65
C MET A 278 6.86 -4.12 -14.54
N ALA A 279 6.67 -3.14 -15.40
CA ALA A 279 5.48 -2.26 -15.40
C ALA A 279 4.35 -2.81 -16.28
N HIS A 280 4.24 -4.13 -16.41
CA HIS A 280 3.29 -4.79 -17.29
C HIS A 280 2.56 -5.93 -16.56
N ALA A 281 1.48 -6.42 -17.15
CA ALA A 281 0.67 -7.46 -16.53
C ALA A 281 1.49 -8.71 -16.17
N PHE A 282 1.22 -9.24 -14.98
CA PHE A 282 1.82 -10.46 -14.48
C PHE A 282 1.43 -11.67 -15.35
N SER A 283 2.41 -12.46 -15.78
CA SER A 283 2.19 -13.72 -16.49
C SER A 283 3.28 -14.74 -16.15
N ASN A 284 3.08 -16.01 -16.51
CA ASN A 284 4.05 -17.07 -16.21
C ASN A 284 5.44 -16.80 -16.79
N ASN A 285 5.52 -16.05 -17.89
CA ASN A 285 6.75 -15.77 -18.62
C ASN A 285 7.20 -14.30 -18.49
N SER A 286 6.55 -13.48 -17.67
CA SER A 286 6.89 -12.06 -17.53
C SER A 286 8.13 -11.80 -16.68
N GLY A 287 8.82 -12.84 -16.20
CA GLY A 287 9.98 -12.74 -15.31
C GLY A 287 9.67 -12.21 -13.90
N HIS A 288 8.42 -11.88 -13.61
CA HIS A 288 8.02 -11.30 -12.31
C HIS A 288 8.29 -12.28 -11.16
N VAL A 289 7.99 -13.57 -11.34
CA VAL A 289 8.23 -14.60 -10.32
C VAL A 289 9.71 -14.68 -9.97
N SER A 290 10.60 -14.73 -10.98
CA SER A 290 12.05 -14.75 -10.76
C SER A 290 12.51 -13.50 -10.02
N PHE A 291 12.11 -12.32 -10.52
CA PHE A 291 12.48 -11.05 -9.91
C PHE A 291 12.03 -10.94 -8.45
N LEU A 292 10.82 -11.38 -8.13
CA LEU A 292 10.29 -11.33 -6.77
C LEU A 292 10.98 -12.35 -5.86
N ASN A 293 11.34 -13.54 -6.36
CA ASN A 293 12.12 -14.52 -5.61
C ASN A 293 13.53 -14.00 -5.30
N GLU A 294 14.25 -13.51 -6.31
CA GLU A 294 15.56 -12.88 -6.14
C GLU A 294 15.51 -11.70 -5.16
N THR A 295 14.47 -10.89 -5.26
CA THR A 295 14.30 -9.72 -4.39
C THR A 295 13.95 -10.10 -2.96
N MET A 296 13.24 -11.21 -2.75
CA MET A 296 13.05 -11.76 -1.41
C MET A 296 14.34 -12.25 -0.80
N GLU A 297 15.13 -13.04 -1.54
CA GLU A 297 16.42 -13.56 -1.08
C GLU A 297 17.36 -12.41 -0.69
N TRP A 298 17.43 -11.38 -1.53
CA TRP A 298 18.13 -10.13 -1.23
C TRP A 298 17.62 -9.46 0.06
N GLY A 299 16.31 -9.45 0.28
CA GLY A 299 15.70 -8.95 1.52
C GLY A 299 15.97 -9.80 2.77
N GLU A 300 16.32 -11.09 2.63
CA GLU A 300 16.73 -11.93 3.77
C GLU A 300 18.22 -11.75 4.09
N GLY A 301 19.06 -11.62 3.06
CA GLY A 301 20.52 -11.48 3.19
C GLY A 301 20.96 -10.11 3.73
N THR A 302 20.12 -9.09 3.63
CA THR A 302 20.42 -7.71 4.08
C THR A 302 20.34 -7.50 5.60
N GLY A 303 20.13 -8.56 6.38
CA GLY A 303 20.19 -8.53 7.85
C GLY A 303 18.95 -7.94 8.51
N GLU A 304 18.44 -8.63 9.53
CA GLU A 304 17.27 -8.21 10.33
C GLU A 304 17.52 -6.95 11.20
N SER A 305 18.65 -6.27 11.05
CA SER A 305 19.12 -5.20 11.93
C SER A 305 18.57 -3.80 11.63
N GLU A 306 17.93 -3.57 10.48
CA GLU A 306 17.36 -2.25 10.13
C GLU A 306 15.81 -2.28 10.02
N PRO A 307 15.08 -1.49 10.85
CA PRO A 307 13.60 -1.41 10.82
C PRO A 307 13.00 -1.05 9.45
N ALA A 308 13.78 -0.35 8.63
CA ALA A 308 13.43 0.05 7.26
C ALA A 308 13.47 -1.13 6.27
N VAL A 309 14.49 -1.98 6.37
CA VAL A 309 14.60 -3.25 5.62
C VAL A 309 13.53 -4.23 6.09
N ARG A 310 13.17 -4.22 7.38
CA ARG A 310 12.02 -4.97 7.91
C ARG A 310 10.71 -4.53 7.25
N SER A 311 10.53 -3.23 7.01
CA SER A 311 9.35 -2.66 6.33
C SER A 311 9.30 -3.01 4.84
N ALA A 312 10.46 -3.08 4.17
CA ALA A 312 10.60 -3.59 2.80
C ALA A 312 10.43 -5.12 2.70
N GLY A 313 10.91 -5.87 3.69
CA GLY A 313 10.74 -7.31 3.82
C GLY A 313 9.28 -7.71 4.05
N PHE A 314 8.51 -6.93 4.81
CA PHE A 314 7.05 -7.07 4.90
C PHE A 314 6.36 -6.80 3.55
N PHE A 315 6.83 -5.83 2.77
CA PHE A 315 6.31 -5.51 1.43
C PHE A 315 6.54 -6.65 0.42
N LEU A 316 7.72 -7.26 0.44
CA LEU A 316 8.10 -8.33 -0.48
C LEU A 316 7.44 -9.68 -0.15
N ARG A 317 7.26 -9.98 1.14
CA ARG A 317 6.81 -11.32 1.57
C ARG A 317 5.30 -11.48 1.64
N GLY A 318 4.55 -10.36 1.70
CA GLY A 318 3.12 -10.34 1.42
C GLY A 318 2.76 -11.05 0.12
N PHE A 319 3.64 -10.96 -0.88
CA PHE A 319 3.44 -11.49 -2.22
C PHE A 319 3.86 -12.96 -2.41
N SER A 320 4.91 -13.47 -1.74
CA SER A 320 5.46 -14.80 -2.07
C SER A 320 4.69 -16.00 -1.50
N SER A 321 3.91 -15.77 -0.46
CA SER A 321 2.94 -16.74 0.03
C SER A 321 1.87 -17.14 -1.00
N TYR A 322 1.77 -16.39 -2.09
CA TYR A 322 0.90 -16.70 -3.22
C TYR A 322 1.44 -17.88 -4.06
N HIS A 323 2.72 -18.25 -3.93
CA HIS A 323 3.37 -19.23 -4.82
C HIS A 323 4.02 -20.44 -4.13
N LYS A 324 4.18 -20.45 -2.80
CA LYS A 324 4.67 -21.63 -2.09
C LYS A 324 3.56 -22.64 -1.75
N ARG A 325 2.83 -23.19 -2.74
CA ARG A 325 2.23 -24.54 -2.66
C ARG A 325 2.03 -25.19 -4.05
N PRO A 326 2.39 -26.48 -4.22
CA PRO A 326 1.96 -27.27 -5.38
C PRO A 326 0.43 -27.47 -5.30
N GLY A 327 -0.29 -27.15 -6.38
CA GLY A 327 -1.75 -27.31 -6.47
C GLY A 327 -2.55 -26.09 -6.93
N VAL A 328 -1.93 -24.92 -7.15
CA VAL A 328 -2.64 -23.70 -7.64
C VAL A 328 -2.75 -23.64 -9.18
N THR A 329 -2.13 -24.58 -9.90
CA THR A 329 -2.29 -24.71 -11.37
C THR A 329 -3.59 -25.38 -11.81
N GLU A 330 -4.40 -25.93 -10.91
CA GLU A 330 -5.66 -26.61 -11.28
C GLU A 330 -6.93 -25.76 -11.08
N GLY A 331 -6.84 -24.59 -10.46
CA GLY A 331 -8.00 -23.71 -10.20
C GLY A 331 -8.23 -22.59 -11.23
N LEU A 332 -7.40 -22.52 -12.29
CA LEU A 332 -7.50 -21.51 -13.36
C LEU A 332 -7.90 -22.11 -14.73
N LYS A 333 -8.39 -23.35 -14.73
CA LYS A 333 -9.14 -23.92 -15.85
C LYS A 333 -10.61 -24.10 -15.45
N ALA A 334 -11.35 -23.01 -15.47
CA ALA A 334 -12.79 -22.94 -15.72
C ALA A 334 -13.18 -21.46 -15.86
#